data_AF-A0AAD1ARE3-F1
#
_entry.id   AF-A0AAD1ARE3-F1
#
_cell.length_a   1.000
_cell.length_b   1.000
_cell.length_c   1.000
_cell.angle_alpha   90.00
_cell.angle_beta   90.00
_cell.angle_gamma   90.00
#
_symmetry.space_group_name_H-M   'P 1'
#
loop_
_entity.id
_entity.type
_entity.pdbx_description
1 polymer ?
#
loop_
_entity_poly.entity_id
_entity_poly.type
_entity_poly.pdbx_seq_one_letter_code
_entity_poly.pdbx_strand_id
1 'polypeptide(L)'
;MIYDTNGSYLAPFENVMGYFSKLGYQQYGSGPNRTEKMRQTYTAAGFPQARLLAGLSFPEEGDHNRWYDTDPNHFLRSNMHTVATFSRENLGGMFVYAVDRDGRTYDEPDFSHIRKTTYRWTKTAILETKGYPLNEIKVAAYRHLKKIAPRISPIQYQLLYRQINQATNAFEVNSVFIRDDFNGAIDPTFDAVNQIQMDR
;
A
#
# COMPACT_ATOMS: atom_id res chain seq x y z
N MET A 1 18.21 -9.23 8.16
CA MET A 1 17.87 -9.81 6.84
C MET A 1 16.35 -10.00 6.77
N ILE A 2 15.75 -9.75 5.61
CA ILE A 2 14.36 -10.13 5.30
C ILE A 2 14.44 -11.38 4.44
N TYR A 3 13.78 -12.45 4.86
CA TYR A 3 13.67 -13.67 4.07
C TYR A 3 12.28 -13.74 3.45
N ASP A 4 12.20 -14.06 2.16
CA ASP A 4 10.96 -14.10 1.41
C ASP A 4 10.65 -15.54 0.95
N THR A 5 9.38 -15.96 1.07
CA THR A 5 8.94 -17.33 0.78
C THR A 5 7.47 -17.40 0.43
N ASN A 6 7.08 -18.44 -0.29
CA ASN A 6 5.67 -18.81 -0.53
C ASN A 6 5.31 -20.16 0.11
N GLY A 7 6.24 -20.76 0.86
CA GLY A 7 6.13 -22.11 1.40
C GLY A 7 5.57 -22.15 2.81
N SER A 8 4.81 -23.20 3.11
CA SER A 8 4.33 -23.53 4.47
C SER A 8 5.03 -24.77 5.04
N TYR A 9 5.93 -25.39 4.29
CA TYR A 9 6.78 -26.48 4.77
C TYR A 9 8.00 -25.89 5.47
N LEU A 10 8.05 -26.03 6.81
CA LEU A 10 9.00 -25.28 7.63
C LEU A 10 10.31 -26.02 7.94
N ALA A 11 10.45 -27.29 7.57
CA ALA A 11 11.67 -28.05 7.86
C ALA A 11 12.96 -27.37 7.34
N PRO A 12 12.98 -26.72 6.15
CA PRO A 12 14.16 -25.98 5.70
C PRO A 12 14.51 -24.77 6.59
N PHE A 13 13.59 -24.29 7.42
CA PHE A 13 13.76 -23.10 8.26
C PHE A 13 14.19 -23.39 9.69
N GLU A 14 14.00 -24.63 10.20
CA GLU A 14 14.17 -24.99 11.61
C GLU A 14 15.49 -24.47 12.23
N ASN A 15 16.59 -24.54 11.49
CA ASN A 15 17.92 -24.14 11.98
C ASN A 15 18.32 -22.69 11.64
N VAL A 16 17.50 -21.98 10.86
CA VAL A 16 17.85 -20.64 10.34
C VAL A 16 16.85 -19.54 10.66
N MET A 17 15.67 -19.87 11.20
CA MET A 17 14.62 -18.89 11.55
C MET A 17 15.14 -17.75 12.42
N GLY A 18 16.07 -18.03 13.34
CA GLY A 18 16.66 -17.02 14.25
C GLY A 18 17.47 -15.93 13.56
N TYR A 19 17.96 -16.17 12.34
CA TYR A 19 18.77 -15.20 11.58
C TYR A 19 17.92 -14.17 10.82
N PHE A 20 16.60 -14.38 10.73
CA PHE A 20 15.71 -13.49 10.00
C PHE A 20 15.14 -12.40 10.91
N SER A 21 15.35 -11.14 10.50
CA SER A 21 14.76 -9.98 11.17
C SER A 21 13.27 -9.87 10.87
N LYS A 22 12.89 -10.25 9.64
CA LYS A 22 11.51 -10.34 9.14
C LYS A 22 11.39 -11.52 8.20
N LEU A 23 10.18 -12.09 8.12
CA LEU A 23 9.81 -13.09 7.12
C LEU A 23 8.66 -12.54 6.28
N GLY A 24 8.90 -12.36 4.98
CA GLY A 24 7.90 -12.06 3.98
C GLY A 24 7.29 -13.36 3.46
N TYR A 25 5.95 -13.44 3.49
CA TYR A 25 5.22 -14.53 2.88
C TYR A 25 4.45 -14.07 1.65
N GLN A 26 4.88 -14.50 0.48
CA GLN A 26 4.22 -14.25 -0.80
C GLN A 26 2.87 -14.96 -0.84
N GLN A 27 1.79 -14.18 -0.84
CA GLN A 27 0.41 -14.67 -0.88
C GLN A 27 -0.37 -14.04 -2.03
N TYR A 28 0.30 -13.79 -3.16
CA TYR A 28 -0.27 -13.07 -4.29
C TYR A 28 -1.62 -13.65 -4.72
N GLY A 29 -2.56 -12.75 -4.99
CA GLY A 29 -3.95 -13.06 -5.33
C GLY A 29 -4.76 -13.63 -4.18
N SER A 30 -4.35 -13.39 -2.94
CA SER A 30 -5.05 -13.88 -1.75
C SER A 30 -5.24 -12.80 -0.69
N GLY A 31 -6.40 -12.86 -0.02
CA GLY A 31 -6.75 -11.95 1.06
C GLY A 31 -6.42 -12.47 2.47
N PRO A 32 -7.01 -11.85 3.51
CA PRO A 32 -6.71 -12.10 4.93
C PRO A 32 -6.81 -13.55 5.39
N ASN A 33 -7.68 -14.36 4.78
CA ASN A 33 -7.82 -15.77 5.14
C ASN A 33 -6.52 -16.57 4.92
N ARG A 34 -5.76 -16.27 3.86
CA ARG A 34 -4.45 -16.90 3.62
C ARG A 34 -3.39 -16.31 4.56
N THR A 35 -3.51 -15.02 4.87
CA THR A 35 -2.64 -14.32 5.82
C THR A 35 -2.74 -14.92 7.22
N GLU A 36 -3.95 -15.24 7.67
CA GLU A 36 -4.19 -15.88 8.96
C GLU A 36 -3.63 -17.31 9.02
N LYS A 37 -3.81 -18.10 7.97
CA LYS A 37 -3.20 -19.44 7.89
C LYS A 37 -1.68 -19.38 7.96
N MET A 38 -1.07 -18.42 7.26
CA MET A 38 0.37 -18.16 7.34
C MET A 38 0.77 -17.78 8.78
N ARG A 39 0.07 -16.82 9.39
CA ARG A 39 0.34 -16.38 10.77
C ARG A 39 0.32 -17.56 11.74
N GLN A 40 -0.71 -18.39 11.68
CA GLN A 40 -0.85 -19.59 12.53
C GLN A 40 0.30 -20.57 12.31
N THR A 41 0.64 -20.86 11.05
CA THR A 41 1.72 -21.81 10.69
C THR A 41 3.07 -21.37 11.25
N TYR A 42 3.46 -20.11 11.01
CA TYR A 42 4.78 -19.61 11.42
C TYR A 42 4.87 -19.33 12.92
N THR A 43 3.79 -18.86 13.55
CA THR A 43 3.77 -18.65 15.00
C THR A 43 3.80 -19.98 15.78
N ALA A 44 3.15 -21.04 15.27
CA ALA A 44 3.25 -22.38 15.84
C ALA A 44 4.68 -22.93 15.81
N ALA A 45 5.48 -22.53 14.83
CA ALA A 45 6.91 -22.85 14.74
C ALA A 45 7.82 -21.90 15.55
N GLY A 46 7.25 -20.99 16.34
CA GLY A 46 8.00 -20.08 17.20
C GLY A 46 8.47 -18.79 16.55
N PHE A 47 8.06 -18.49 15.31
CA PHE A 47 8.39 -17.22 14.67
C PHE A 47 7.53 -16.09 15.25
N PRO A 48 8.12 -14.97 15.73
CA PRO A 48 7.34 -13.89 16.32
C PRO A 48 6.39 -13.25 15.31
N GLN A 49 5.11 -13.12 15.67
CA GLN A 49 4.08 -12.49 14.84
C GLN A 49 4.49 -11.10 14.32
N ALA A 50 5.11 -10.28 15.18
CA ALA A 50 5.59 -8.94 14.84
C ALA A 50 6.73 -8.93 13.81
N ARG A 51 7.28 -10.09 13.44
CA ARG A 51 8.30 -10.24 12.38
C ARG A 51 7.74 -10.77 11.07
N LEU A 52 6.48 -11.18 11.04
CA LEU A 52 5.81 -11.66 9.83
C LEU A 52 5.34 -10.46 8.98
N LEU A 53 5.50 -10.58 7.67
CA LEU A 53 5.04 -9.63 6.67
C LEU A 53 4.20 -10.37 5.62
N ALA A 54 3.01 -9.86 5.32
CA ALA A 54 2.18 -10.39 4.23
C ALA A 54 2.62 -9.81 2.88
N GLY A 55 2.76 -10.64 1.85
CA GLY A 55 3.23 -10.25 0.52
C GLY A 55 2.12 -10.22 -0.53
N LEU A 56 1.96 -9.08 -1.21
CA LEU A 56 1.08 -8.91 -2.38
C LEU A 56 1.89 -8.49 -3.60
N SER A 57 1.27 -8.40 -4.77
CA SER A 57 1.95 -7.97 -6.00
C SER A 57 1.18 -6.89 -6.75
N PHE A 58 1.88 -5.92 -7.34
CA PHE A 58 1.32 -5.15 -8.45
C PHE A 58 1.35 -5.95 -9.76
N PRO A 59 0.58 -5.55 -10.78
CA PRO A 59 0.68 -6.10 -12.14
C PRO A 59 2.02 -5.79 -12.83
N GLU A 60 2.81 -6.83 -13.12
CA GLU A 60 4.04 -6.72 -13.91
C GLU A 60 3.75 -6.55 -15.42
N GLU A 61 4.68 -5.91 -16.13
CA GLU A 61 4.63 -5.84 -17.60
C GLU A 61 4.94 -7.22 -18.20
N GLY A 62 4.18 -7.62 -19.23
CA GLY A 62 4.35 -8.92 -19.88
C GLY A 62 3.97 -10.15 -19.05
N ASP A 63 3.57 -9.99 -17.78
CA ASP A 63 3.25 -11.12 -16.91
C ASP A 63 1.88 -11.73 -17.23
N HIS A 64 1.88 -13.04 -17.42
CA HIS A 64 0.68 -13.81 -17.69
C HIS A 64 0.00 -14.30 -16.40
N ASN A 65 0.67 -14.19 -15.25
CA ASN A 65 0.05 -14.44 -13.94
C ASN A 65 -0.76 -13.22 -13.49
N ARG A 66 -2.03 -13.44 -13.17
CA ARG A 66 -2.96 -12.37 -12.80
C ARG A 66 -3.42 -12.55 -11.36
N TRP A 67 -2.78 -11.81 -10.46
CA TRP A 67 -3.00 -11.89 -9.02
C TRP A 67 -4.21 -11.05 -8.58
N TYR A 68 -4.43 -9.90 -9.23
CA TYR A 68 -5.52 -8.97 -8.92
C TYR A 68 -5.52 -8.47 -7.46
N ASP A 69 -4.32 -8.27 -6.88
CA ASP A 69 -4.21 -7.75 -5.52
C ASP A 69 -4.59 -6.27 -5.39
N THR A 70 -4.59 -5.56 -6.51
CA THR A 70 -5.05 -4.17 -6.64
C THR A 70 -6.22 -4.07 -7.62
N ASP A 71 -7.24 -3.29 -7.24
CA ASP A 71 -8.38 -2.95 -8.10
C ASP A 71 -8.48 -1.42 -8.26
N PRO A 72 -8.04 -0.83 -9.39
CA PRO A 72 -8.08 0.61 -9.63
C PRO A 72 -9.47 1.23 -9.48
N ASN A 73 -10.53 0.44 -9.69
CA ASN A 73 -11.90 0.92 -9.61
C ASN A 73 -12.50 0.74 -8.20
N HIS A 74 -11.95 -0.16 -7.37
CA HIS A 74 -12.51 -0.46 -6.05
C HIS A 74 -11.44 -0.76 -5.00
N PHE A 75 -10.71 0.29 -4.60
CA PHE A 75 -9.67 0.18 -3.58
C PHE A 75 -10.10 -0.60 -2.32
N LEU A 76 -11.28 -0.28 -1.74
CA LEU A 76 -11.76 -0.92 -0.50
C LEU A 76 -12.06 -2.42 -0.64
N ARG A 77 -12.18 -2.96 -1.86
CA ARG A 77 -12.38 -4.40 -2.10
C ARG A 77 -11.09 -5.13 -2.46
N SER A 78 -9.99 -4.41 -2.67
CA SER A 78 -8.71 -4.99 -3.07
C SER A 78 -8.08 -5.83 -1.96
N ASN A 79 -7.24 -6.79 -2.33
CA ASN A 79 -6.42 -7.51 -1.36
C ASN A 79 -5.48 -6.54 -0.63
N MET A 80 -4.98 -5.50 -1.33
CA MET A 80 -4.16 -4.45 -0.72
C MET A 80 -4.81 -3.86 0.54
N HIS A 81 -6.06 -3.39 0.42
CA HIS A 81 -6.79 -2.78 1.53
C HIS A 81 -7.06 -3.78 2.67
N THR A 82 -7.60 -4.95 2.30
CA THR A 82 -8.03 -5.95 3.30
C THR A 82 -6.84 -6.55 4.06
N VAL A 83 -5.71 -6.78 3.38
CA VAL A 83 -4.47 -7.27 3.99
C VAL A 83 -3.75 -6.17 4.77
N ALA A 84 -3.75 -4.91 4.34
CA ALA A 84 -3.20 -3.80 5.12
C ALA A 84 -3.93 -3.66 6.47
N THR A 85 -5.27 -3.72 6.43
CA THR A 85 -6.11 -3.69 7.63
C THR A 85 -5.82 -4.88 8.56
N PHE A 86 -5.76 -6.10 8.01
CA PHE A 86 -5.40 -7.28 8.79
C PHE A 86 -3.99 -7.16 9.40
N SER A 87 -3.02 -6.69 8.62
CA SER A 87 -1.61 -6.61 9.02
C SER A 87 -1.40 -5.62 10.16
N ARG A 88 -2.13 -4.50 10.18
CA ARG A 88 -2.11 -3.52 11.28
C ARG A 88 -2.34 -4.16 12.65
N GLU A 89 -3.26 -5.10 12.71
CA GLU A 89 -3.71 -5.72 13.96
C GLU A 89 -2.95 -7.01 14.27
N ASN A 90 -2.46 -7.71 13.25
CA ASN A 90 -2.05 -9.10 13.37
C ASN A 90 -0.63 -9.40 12.91
N LEU A 91 0.13 -8.45 12.35
CA LEU A 91 1.45 -8.72 11.78
C LEU A 91 2.45 -7.60 12.06
N GLY A 92 3.70 -7.80 11.64
CA GLY A 92 4.72 -6.76 11.62
C GLY A 92 4.60 -5.77 10.46
N GLY A 93 3.67 -6.02 9.53
CA GLY A 93 3.44 -5.21 8.33
C GLY A 93 3.15 -6.06 7.10
N MET A 94 3.40 -5.47 5.93
CA MET A 94 3.27 -6.10 4.61
C MET A 94 4.40 -5.66 3.69
N PHE A 95 4.58 -6.38 2.59
CA PHE A 95 5.41 -5.96 1.46
C PHE A 95 4.64 -6.14 0.16
N VAL A 96 5.07 -5.44 -0.88
CA VAL A 96 4.47 -5.51 -2.21
C VAL A 96 5.57 -5.73 -3.23
N TYR A 97 5.43 -6.79 -4.02
CA TYR A 97 6.30 -7.10 -5.15
C TYR A 97 5.97 -6.21 -6.35
N ALA A 98 6.98 -5.94 -7.18
CA ALA A 98 6.91 -5.01 -8.32
C ALA A 98 6.42 -3.60 -7.94
N VAL A 99 6.96 -3.02 -6.86
CA VAL A 99 6.50 -1.71 -6.34
C VAL A 99 6.61 -0.56 -7.35
N ASP A 100 7.55 -0.65 -8.30
CA ASP A 100 7.68 0.29 -9.42
C ASP A 100 6.44 0.31 -10.35
N ARG A 101 5.61 -0.73 -10.27
CA ARG A 101 4.33 -0.88 -10.99
C ARG A 101 3.13 -0.37 -10.21
N ASP A 102 3.31 0.41 -9.16
CA ASP A 102 2.21 0.99 -8.38
C ASP A 102 1.21 1.74 -9.27
N GLY A 103 -0.06 1.31 -9.20
CA GLY A 103 -1.16 1.88 -9.97
C GLY A 103 -1.26 1.41 -11.43
N ARG A 104 -0.47 0.40 -11.85
CA ARG A 104 -0.59 -0.23 -13.17
C ARG A 104 -1.66 -1.32 -13.18
N THR A 105 -2.18 -1.65 -14.37
CA THR A 105 -3.11 -2.77 -14.60
C THR A 105 -2.50 -3.85 -15.51
N TYR A 106 -3.21 -4.97 -15.65
CA TYR A 106 -2.90 -6.02 -16.64
C TYR A 106 -3.38 -5.69 -18.06
N ASP A 107 -3.92 -4.48 -18.27
CA ASP A 107 -4.49 -4.06 -19.55
C ASP A 107 -3.51 -3.12 -20.27
N GLU A 108 -3.65 -3.02 -21.59
CA GLU A 108 -2.92 -2.02 -22.36
C GLU A 108 -3.38 -0.60 -21.98
N PRO A 109 -2.47 0.39 -21.94
CA PRO A 109 -1.05 0.31 -22.30
C PRO A 109 -0.12 -0.15 -21.16
N ASP A 110 -0.64 -0.37 -19.95
CA ASP A 110 0.18 -0.68 -18.78
C ASP A 110 0.86 -2.05 -18.92
N PHE A 111 0.18 -3.02 -19.55
CA PHE A 111 0.72 -4.36 -19.76
C PHE A 111 2.05 -4.39 -20.52
N SER A 112 2.24 -3.52 -21.51
CA SER A 112 3.44 -3.52 -22.37
C SER A 112 4.37 -2.33 -22.15
N HIS A 113 4.08 -1.43 -21.21
CA HIS A 113 4.86 -0.21 -21.00
C HIS A 113 5.17 0.06 -19.52
N ILE A 114 6.38 0.54 -19.27
CA ILE A 114 6.80 1.10 -17.98
C ILE A 114 6.40 2.58 -17.91
N ARG A 115 5.84 3.00 -16.78
CA ARG A 115 5.37 4.38 -16.56
C ARG A 115 5.77 4.87 -15.18
N LYS A 116 5.93 6.20 -15.07
CA LYS A 116 6.20 6.84 -13.78
C LYS A 116 4.97 6.74 -12.88
N THR A 117 5.18 6.32 -11.64
CA THR A 117 4.14 6.25 -10.60
C THR A 117 4.33 7.32 -9.53
N THR A 118 3.25 7.70 -8.85
CA THR A 118 3.29 8.54 -7.63
C THR A 118 3.33 7.71 -6.34
N TYR A 119 3.31 6.38 -6.46
CA TYR A 119 3.18 5.43 -5.36
C TYR A 119 1.86 5.59 -4.56
N ARG A 120 0.77 5.92 -5.24
CA ARG A 120 -0.52 6.22 -4.60
C ARG A 120 -1.05 5.03 -3.79
N TRP A 121 -0.96 3.83 -4.34
CA TRP A 121 -1.40 2.62 -3.65
C TRP A 121 -0.54 2.31 -2.44
N THR A 122 0.78 2.33 -2.61
CA THR A 122 1.77 2.05 -1.57
C THR A 122 1.66 3.04 -0.43
N LYS A 123 1.59 4.35 -0.71
CA LYS A 123 1.39 5.39 0.31
C LYS A 123 0.09 5.18 1.08
N THR A 124 -0.98 4.75 0.39
CA THR A 124 -2.25 4.44 1.05
C THR A 124 -2.13 3.21 1.95
N ALA A 125 -1.52 2.11 1.47
CA ALA A 125 -1.32 0.90 2.24
C ALA A 125 -0.46 1.14 3.50
N ILE A 126 0.54 2.03 3.42
CA ILE A 126 1.33 2.46 4.59
C ILE A 126 0.43 3.16 5.63
N LEU A 127 -0.47 4.06 5.19
CA LEU A 127 -1.39 4.75 6.10
C LEU A 127 -2.30 3.76 6.83
N GLU A 128 -2.83 2.78 6.10
CA GLU A 128 -3.73 1.76 6.65
C GLU A 128 -3.00 0.79 7.59
N THR A 129 -1.83 0.29 7.18
CA THR A 129 -1.02 -0.64 7.99
C THR A 129 -0.55 0.01 9.29
N LYS A 130 -0.26 1.32 9.27
CA LYS A 130 0.11 2.10 10.47
C LYS A 130 -1.10 2.58 11.28
N GLY A 131 -2.32 2.40 10.76
CA GLY A 131 -3.55 2.78 11.46
C GLY A 131 -3.76 4.29 11.61
N TYR A 132 -3.27 5.11 10.68
CA TYR A 132 -3.50 6.56 10.75
C TYR A 132 -5.00 6.89 10.63
N PRO A 133 -5.58 7.66 11.56
CA PRO A 133 -6.97 8.08 11.50
C PRO A 133 -7.26 8.96 10.27
N LEU A 134 -8.43 8.81 9.65
CA LEU A 134 -8.81 9.59 8.46
C LEU A 134 -8.76 11.11 8.69
N ASN A 135 -9.15 11.58 9.88
CA ASN A 135 -9.08 13.00 10.23
C ASN A 135 -7.62 13.52 10.24
N GLU A 136 -6.65 12.76 10.72
CA GLU A 136 -5.23 13.14 10.66
C GLU A 136 -4.75 13.22 9.19
N ILE A 137 -5.15 12.26 8.36
CA ILE A 137 -4.81 12.23 6.94
C ILE A 137 -5.43 13.45 6.21
N LYS A 138 -6.67 13.81 6.52
CA LYS A 138 -7.32 15.02 5.98
C LYS A 138 -6.62 16.30 6.44
N VAL A 139 -6.20 16.38 7.70
CA VAL A 139 -5.43 17.53 8.22
C VAL A 139 -4.11 17.68 7.47
N ALA A 140 -3.38 16.58 7.24
CA ALA A 140 -2.18 16.58 6.41
C ALA A 140 -2.45 17.05 4.96
N ALA A 141 -3.54 16.59 4.36
CA ALA A 141 -3.97 17.03 3.03
C ALA A 141 -4.29 18.53 2.97
N TYR A 142 -5.01 19.08 3.96
CA TYR A 142 -5.28 20.52 4.03
C TYR A 142 -4.01 21.36 4.20
N ARG A 143 -3.04 20.88 4.98
CA ARG A 143 -1.73 21.54 5.12
C ARG A 143 -0.98 21.54 3.78
N HIS A 144 -0.96 20.41 3.09
CA HIS A 144 -0.37 20.34 1.76
C HIS A 144 -1.08 21.27 0.76
N LEU A 145 -2.42 21.32 0.78
CA LEU A 145 -3.21 22.23 -0.06
C LEU A 145 -2.81 23.69 0.15
N LYS A 146 -2.64 24.13 1.40
CA LYS A 146 -2.15 25.48 1.73
C LYS A 146 -0.75 25.74 1.17
N LYS A 147 0.14 24.76 1.25
CA LYS A 147 1.52 24.86 0.72
C LYS A 147 1.54 25.06 -0.80
N ILE A 148 0.67 24.37 -1.52
CA ILE A 148 0.62 24.45 -3.00
C ILE A 148 -0.29 25.56 -3.51
N ALA A 149 -1.06 26.22 -2.63
CA ALA A 149 -2.01 27.27 -2.99
C ALA A 149 -1.44 28.36 -3.92
N PRO A 150 -0.19 28.85 -3.76
CA PRO A 150 0.39 29.84 -4.68
C PRO A 150 0.57 29.36 -6.13
N ARG A 151 0.51 28.04 -6.37
CA ARG A 151 0.75 27.40 -7.68
C ARG A 151 -0.53 26.99 -8.40
N ILE A 152 -1.70 27.17 -7.77
CA ILE A 152 -3.00 26.75 -8.29
C ILE A 152 -4.00 27.90 -8.28
N SER A 153 -5.03 27.81 -9.11
CA SER A 153 -6.07 28.85 -9.15
C SER A 153 -6.98 28.81 -7.91
N PRO A 154 -7.63 29.93 -7.53
CA PRO A 154 -8.60 29.93 -6.44
C PRO A 154 -9.76 28.93 -6.64
N ILE A 155 -10.20 28.74 -7.88
CA ILE A 155 -11.26 27.77 -8.23
C ILE A 155 -10.77 26.35 -7.97
N GLN A 156 -9.54 26.02 -8.39
CA GLN A 156 -8.93 24.72 -8.16
C GLN A 156 -8.73 24.46 -6.67
N TYR A 157 -8.24 25.46 -5.91
CA TYR A 157 -8.12 25.35 -4.45
C TYR A 157 -9.44 24.96 -3.79
N GLN A 158 -10.54 25.64 -4.14
CA GLN A 158 -11.87 25.34 -3.58
C GLN A 158 -12.38 23.95 -3.98
N LEU A 159 -12.08 23.50 -5.20
CA LEU A 159 -12.40 22.13 -5.63
C LEU A 159 -11.66 21.09 -4.79
N LEU A 160 -10.34 21.21 -4.67
CA LEU A 160 -9.51 20.27 -3.90
C LEU A 160 -9.91 20.27 -2.42
N TYR A 161 -10.18 21.45 -1.84
CA TYR A 161 -10.66 21.56 -0.46
C TYR A 161 -11.94 20.76 -0.22
N ARG A 162 -12.92 20.86 -1.14
CA ARG A 162 -14.17 20.10 -1.07
C ARG A 162 -13.93 18.59 -1.23
N GLN A 163 -13.05 18.18 -2.14
CA GLN A 163 -12.70 16.77 -2.33
C GLN A 163 -12.06 16.16 -1.07
N ILE A 164 -11.15 16.88 -0.40
CA ILE A 164 -10.58 16.44 0.89
C ILE A 164 -11.68 16.29 1.94
N ASN A 165 -12.62 17.24 1.99
CA ASN A 165 -13.72 17.21 2.95
C ASN A 165 -14.62 15.97 2.73
N GLN A 166 -14.96 15.69 1.48
CA GLN A 166 -15.87 14.62 1.07
C GLN A 166 -15.24 13.22 1.09
N ALA A 167 -13.91 13.12 1.03
CA ALA A 167 -13.21 11.85 1.04
C ALA A 167 -13.60 10.98 2.25
N THR A 168 -13.87 9.71 2.01
CA THR A 168 -14.36 8.74 2.99
C THR A 168 -13.27 7.78 3.48
N ASN A 169 -12.13 7.76 2.81
CA ASN A 169 -11.00 6.89 3.11
C ASN A 169 -9.66 7.52 2.69
N ALA A 170 -8.55 6.91 3.10
CA ALA A 170 -7.20 7.41 2.84
C ALA A 170 -6.85 7.46 1.34
N PHE A 171 -7.34 6.50 0.55
CA PHE A 171 -7.10 6.44 -0.88
C PHE A 171 -7.70 7.64 -1.61
N GLU A 172 -8.94 8.02 -1.26
CA GLU A 172 -9.61 9.19 -1.80
C GLU A 172 -8.89 10.49 -1.42
N VAL A 173 -8.41 10.62 -0.18
CA VAL A 173 -7.62 11.79 0.24
C VAL A 173 -6.32 11.89 -0.56
N ASN A 174 -5.57 10.80 -0.70
CA ASN A 174 -4.37 10.75 -1.55
C ASN A 174 -4.70 11.11 -3.00
N SER A 175 -5.82 10.62 -3.52
CA SER A 175 -6.28 10.84 -4.89
C SER A 175 -6.62 12.30 -5.23
N VAL A 176 -6.72 13.19 -4.23
CA VAL A 176 -6.88 14.63 -4.46
C VAL A 176 -5.64 15.22 -5.13
N PHE A 177 -4.45 14.79 -4.73
CA PHE A 177 -3.19 15.35 -5.22
C PHE A 177 -2.45 14.44 -6.18
N ILE A 178 -2.49 13.13 -5.92
CA ILE A 178 -1.72 12.14 -6.68
C ILE A 178 -2.62 11.20 -7.47
N ARG A 179 -2.11 10.72 -8.60
CA ARG A 179 -2.76 9.77 -9.51
C ARG A 179 -1.82 8.60 -9.76
N ASP A 180 -2.32 7.52 -10.36
CA ASP A 180 -1.44 6.40 -10.69
C ASP A 180 -0.35 6.83 -11.67
N ASP A 181 -0.69 7.63 -12.68
CA ASP A 181 0.29 8.28 -13.56
C ASP A 181 0.85 9.55 -12.92
N PHE A 182 2.18 9.62 -12.80
CA PHE A 182 2.91 10.76 -12.27
C PHE A 182 2.57 12.08 -12.96
N ASN A 183 2.42 12.08 -14.29
CA ASN A 183 2.19 13.31 -15.05
C ASN A 183 0.75 13.81 -14.94
N GLY A 184 -0.17 12.95 -14.49
CA GLY A 184 -1.57 13.32 -14.23
C GLY A 184 -1.82 13.85 -12.82
N ALA A 185 -0.81 13.89 -11.96
CA ALA A 185 -0.94 14.36 -10.58
C ALA A 185 -1.05 15.90 -10.51
N ILE A 186 -1.83 16.39 -9.55
CA ILE A 186 -1.87 17.83 -9.21
C ILE A 186 -0.57 18.23 -8.51
N ASP A 187 -0.10 17.40 -7.57
CA ASP A 187 1.22 17.51 -6.98
C ASP A 187 1.73 16.10 -6.64
N PRO A 188 2.66 15.52 -7.44
CA PRO A 188 3.18 14.18 -7.22
C PRO A 188 4.01 14.05 -5.92
N THR A 189 4.35 15.17 -5.27
CA THR A 189 5.15 15.18 -4.03
C THR A 189 4.32 15.00 -2.76
N PHE A 190 2.99 14.93 -2.87
CA PHE A 190 2.15 14.69 -1.70
C PHE A 190 2.48 13.34 -1.03
N ASP A 191 2.69 13.42 0.29
CA ASP A 191 2.93 12.28 1.18
C ASP A 191 2.33 12.61 2.54
N ALA A 192 1.16 12.04 2.83
CA ALA A 192 0.46 12.26 4.09
C ALA A 192 1.26 11.78 5.31
N VAL A 193 2.02 10.69 5.20
CA VAL A 193 2.83 10.18 6.33
C VAL A 193 3.88 11.20 6.71
N ASN A 194 4.61 11.73 5.71
CA ASN A 194 5.60 12.77 5.94
C ASN A 194 4.96 14.04 6.53
N GLN A 195 3.82 14.48 6.00
CA GLN A 195 3.09 15.62 6.58
C GLN A 195 2.68 15.37 8.04
N ILE A 196 2.23 14.18 8.40
CA ILE A 196 1.84 13.86 9.80
C ILE A 196 3.06 13.83 10.72
N GLN A 197 4.18 13.28 10.25
CA GLN A 197 5.40 13.15 11.07
C GLN A 197 6.12 14.47 11.33
N MET A 198 6.04 15.45 10.41
CA MET A 198 6.61 16.79 10.62
C MET A 198 5.96 17.57 11.79
N ASP A 199 4.79 17.13 12.27
CA ASP A 199 4.07 17.76 13.39
C ASP A 199 4.33 17.09 14.76
N ARG A 200 5.13 16.01 14.80
CA ARG A 200 5.48 15.28 16.03
C ARG A 200 6.92 15.54 16.44
#